data_AF-A0A7X6SYG4-F1
#
_entry.id   AF-A0A7X6SYG4-F1
#
_cell.length_a   1.000
_cell.length_b   1.000
_cell.length_c   1.000
_cell.angle_alpha   90.00
_cell.angle_beta   90.00
_cell.angle_gamma   90.00
#
_symmetry.space_group_name_H-M   'P 1'
#
loop_
_entity.id
_entity.type
_entity.pdbx_description
1 polymer ?
#
loop_
_entity_poly.entity_id
_entity_poly.type
_entity_poly.pdbx_seq_one_letter_code
_entity_poly.pdbx_strand_id
1 'polypeptide(L)'
;MITINCFLSAYILLYVSGSVAGIILDIINAAHLKRNGMKAPACFEGLLDESRLAQITSYTADKTRASVLQNIAGMLFFLAIILFGFLPWLAQSLKEMHYILAGLLFFAIPGGMTSVIGLPFSYYSIFVIEEKYRFNTTSLKTWVLDNIKNLIITIILVGTLLSLFFLIVKLTGNLWWLYAWAIFIGFQLLITVLYPTLIAPIFNKFTPIEDKGLELAIRGLAERSGVSVTGVFQMDAGKRSRHSNAYFTGMGKSKRIVLYDTLILSHDRDEILAVLAHEMGHLKKGHIKRQLISITLLSLVFFYIAAWMLEWEIMYKSFG
;
A
#
# COMPACT_ATOMS: atom_id res chain seq x y z
N MET A 1 -26.65 -0.05 -22.44
CA MET A 1 -27.05 -0.06 -21.01
C MET A 1 -26.83 -1.47 -20.49
N ILE A 2 -26.19 -1.62 -19.33
CA ILE A 2 -25.96 -2.94 -18.75
C ILE A 2 -27.27 -3.49 -18.20
N THR A 3 -27.62 -4.72 -18.60
CA THR A 3 -28.76 -5.44 -18.05
C THR A 3 -28.45 -5.91 -16.63
N ILE A 4 -29.18 -5.37 -15.66
CA ILE A 4 -29.06 -5.76 -14.26
C ILE A 4 -29.67 -7.14 -14.08
N ASN A 5 -28.82 -8.15 -13.94
CA ASN A 5 -29.23 -9.52 -13.64
C ASN A 5 -28.96 -9.88 -12.17
N CYS A 6 -29.34 -11.09 -11.75
CA CYS A 6 -29.18 -11.54 -10.37
C CYS A 6 -27.70 -11.54 -9.92
N PHE A 7 -26.77 -11.85 -10.82
CA PHE A 7 -25.35 -11.91 -10.52
C PHE A 7 -24.78 -10.50 -10.28
N LEU A 8 -25.02 -9.55 -11.19
CA LEU A 8 -24.63 -8.15 -11.02
C LEU A 8 -25.26 -7.55 -9.75
N SER A 9 -26.53 -7.85 -9.48
CA SER A 9 -27.23 -7.37 -8.30
C SER A 9 -26.59 -7.89 -7.01
N ALA A 10 -26.26 -9.19 -6.96
CA ALA A 10 -25.57 -9.80 -5.82
C ALA A 10 -24.17 -9.20 -5.64
N TYR A 11 -23.42 -9.01 -6.73
CA TYR A 11 -22.11 -8.37 -6.71
C TYR A 11 -22.18 -6.95 -6.13
N ILE A 12 -23.10 -6.11 -6.63
CA ILE A 12 -23.29 -4.74 -6.16
C ILE A 12 -23.71 -4.74 -4.69
N LEU A 13 -24.64 -5.61 -4.30
CA LEU A 13 -25.09 -5.70 -2.91
C LEU A 13 -23.94 -6.06 -1.97
N LEU A 14 -23.11 -7.06 -2.33
CA LEU A 14 -21.95 -7.46 -1.54
C LEU A 14 -20.89 -6.34 -1.48
N TYR A 15 -20.59 -5.72 -2.61
CA TYR A 15 -19.64 -4.62 -2.68
C TYR A 15 -20.08 -3.42 -1.84
N VAL A 16 -21.32 -2.95 -2.06
CA VAL A 16 -21.89 -1.79 -1.35
C VAL A 16 -22.03 -2.08 0.14
N SER A 17 -22.54 -3.26 0.53
CA SER A 17 -22.66 -3.62 1.95
C SER A 17 -21.30 -3.68 2.65
N GLY A 18 -20.28 -4.24 2.00
CA GLY A 18 -18.92 -4.25 2.52
C GLY A 18 -18.33 -2.84 2.67
N SER A 19 -18.47 -1.99 1.64
CA SER A 19 -18.00 -0.60 1.68
C SER A 19 -18.73 0.23 2.75
N VAL A 20 -20.05 0.10 2.85
CA VAL A 20 -20.88 0.79 3.85
C VAL A 20 -20.54 0.31 5.26
N ALA A 21 -20.34 -0.99 5.46
CA ALA A 21 -19.91 -1.53 6.76
C ALA A 21 -18.57 -0.93 7.20
N GLY A 22 -17.58 -0.84 6.29
CA GLY A 22 -16.30 -0.19 6.57
C GLY A 22 -16.46 1.28 6.97
N ILE A 23 -17.26 2.05 6.22
CA ILE A 23 -17.55 3.45 6.52
C ILE A 23 -18.25 3.60 7.89
N ILE A 24 -19.20 2.72 8.21
CA ILE A 24 -19.88 2.71 9.51
C ILE A 24 -18.88 2.49 10.64
N LEU A 25 -17.96 1.52 10.49
CA LEU A 25 -16.92 1.26 11.49
C LEU A 25 -16.02 2.49 11.70
N ASP A 26 -15.61 3.15 10.62
CA ASP A 26 -14.83 4.40 10.70
C ASP A 26 -15.58 5.51 11.44
N ILE A 27 -16.88 5.68 11.16
CA ILE A 27 -17.73 6.67 11.83
C ILE A 27 -17.89 6.34 13.32
N ILE A 28 -18.12 5.07 13.66
CA ILE A 28 -18.24 4.62 15.06
C ILE A 28 -16.93 4.88 15.80
N ASN A 29 -15.79 4.53 15.21
CA ASN A 29 -14.46 4.75 15.80
C ASN A 29 -14.19 6.24 16.00
N ALA A 30 -14.47 7.08 15.00
CA ALA A 30 -14.28 8.53 15.10
C ALA A 30 -15.22 9.17 16.15
N ALA A 31 -16.47 8.70 16.24
CA ALA A 31 -17.44 9.17 17.23
C ALA A 31 -17.01 8.77 18.65
N HIS A 32 -16.53 7.54 18.84
CA HIS A 32 -15.99 7.07 20.10
C HIS A 32 -14.77 7.91 20.51
N LEU A 33 -13.82 8.11 19.59
CA LEU A 33 -12.63 8.90 19.83
C LEU A 33 -12.96 10.35 20.20
N LYS A 34 -13.94 10.97 19.52
CA LYS A 34 -14.36 12.34 19.86
C LYS A 34 -15.01 12.44 21.26
N ARG A 35 -15.69 11.39 21.71
CA ARG A 35 -16.35 11.36 23.03
C ARG A 35 -15.38 11.08 24.16
N ASN A 36 -14.45 10.15 23.96
CA ASN A 36 -13.61 9.60 25.04
C ASN A 36 -12.13 9.95 24.92
N GLY A 37 -11.66 10.30 23.73
CA GLY A 37 -10.24 10.54 23.42
C GLY A 37 -9.70 11.88 23.89
N MET A 38 -10.41 12.60 24.76
CA MET A 38 -9.92 13.84 25.37
C MET A 38 -9.39 13.61 26.78
N LYS A 39 -9.59 12.41 27.36
CA LYS A 39 -9.13 12.06 28.71
C LYS A 39 -8.35 10.77 28.66
N ALA A 40 -7.24 10.72 29.39
CA ALA A 40 -6.49 9.48 29.55
C ALA A 40 -7.34 8.44 30.28
N PRO A 41 -7.33 7.17 29.85
CA PRO A 41 -7.88 6.08 30.67
C PRO A 41 -7.15 6.03 32.03
N ALA A 42 -7.83 5.58 33.08
CA ALA A 42 -7.27 5.57 34.44
C ALA A 42 -5.91 4.86 34.55
N CYS A 43 -5.66 3.82 33.74
CA CYS A 43 -4.37 3.12 33.72
C CYS A 43 -3.22 3.90 33.07
N PHE A 44 -3.50 5.03 32.40
CA PHE A 44 -2.52 5.91 31.75
C PHE A 44 -2.53 7.33 32.31
N GLU A 45 -3.23 7.55 33.43
CA GLU A 45 -3.29 8.85 34.10
C GLU A 45 -1.90 9.25 34.59
N GLY A 46 -1.48 10.49 34.30
CA GLY A 46 -0.14 10.99 34.59
C GLY A 46 0.96 10.54 33.62
N LEU A 47 0.70 9.58 32.73
CA LEU A 47 1.64 9.18 31.66
C LEU A 47 1.35 9.89 30.33
N LEU A 48 0.11 10.31 30.10
CA LEU A 48 -0.32 10.99 28.88
C LEU A 48 -0.68 12.44 29.18
N ASP A 49 -0.07 13.37 28.44
CA ASP A 49 -0.50 14.76 28.42
C ASP A 49 -1.87 14.87 27.72
N GLU A 50 -2.87 15.36 28.46
CA GLU A 50 -4.23 15.55 27.94
C GLU A 50 -4.27 16.50 26.74
N SER A 51 -3.39 17.51 26.70
CA SER A 51 -3.31 18.45 25.58
C SER A 51 -2.85 17.74 24.31
N ARG A 52 -1.85 16.86 24.44
CA ARG A 52 -1.34 16.02 23.35
C ARG A 52 -2.36 14.99 22.92
N LEU A 53 -3.07 14.37 23.88
CA LEU A 53 -4.11 13.40 23.60
C LEU A 53 -5.27 14.03 22.80
N ALA A 54 -5.69 15.25 23.17
CA ALA A 54 -6.67 16.02 22.40
C ALA A 54 -6.20 16.33 20.96
N GLN A 55 -4.91 16.62 20.79
CA GLN A 55 -4.31 16.83 19.46
C GLN A 55 -4.33 15.55 18.63
N ILE A 56 -3.95 14.40 19.21
CA ILE A 56 -4.00 13.08 18.57
C ILE A 56 -5.43 12.74 18.15
N THR A 57 -6.39 12.93 19.05
CA THR A 57 -7.82 12.71 18.78
C THR A 57 -8.32 13.55 17.62
N SER A 58 -7.94 14.83 17.60
CA SER A 58 -8.32 15.73 16.51
C SER A 58 -7.67 15.31 15.18
N TYR A 59 -6.38 14.95 15.19
CA TYR A 59 -5.65 14.48 14.00
C TYR A 59 -6.30 13.23 13.40
N THR A 60 -6.55 12.22 14.24
CA THR A 60 -7.19 10.98 13.80
C THR A 60 -8.59 11.26 13.28
N ALA A 61 -9.39 12.10 13.95
CA ALA A 61 -10.74 12.42 13.48
C ALA A 61 -10.75 13.11 12.11
N ASP A 62 -9.85 14.07 11.87
CA ASP A 62 -9.76 14.76 10.58
C ASP A 62 -9.28 13.81 9.46
N LYS A 63 -8.30 12.96 9.76
CA LYS A 63 -7.81 11.94 8.84
C LYS A 63 -8.90 10.92 8.49
N THR A 64 -9.65 10.45 9.48
CA THR A 64 -10.77 9.52 9.26
C THR A 64 -11.87 10.16 8.41
N ARG A 65 -12.24 11.42 8.65
CA ARG A 65 -13.24 12.12 7.82
C ARG A 65 -12.82 12.22 6.36
N ALA A 66 -11.58 12.62 6.12
CA ALA A 66 -11.04 12.70 4.77
C ALA A 66 -10.99 11.32 4.09
N SER A 67 -10.59 10.28 4.82
CA SER A 67 -10.61 8.90 4.33
C SER A 67 -12.02 8.42 3.99
N VAL A 68 -13.02 8.72 4.81
CA VAL A 68 -14.43 8.37 4.54
C VAL A 68 -14.91 9.06 3.27
N LEU A 69 -14.63 10.35 3.08
CA LEU A 69 -15.00 11.07 1.86
C LEU A 69 -14.31 10.50 0.62
N GLN A 70 -13.01 10.19 0.72
CA GLN A 70 -12.26 9.54 -0.35
C GLN A 70 -12.85 8.16 -0.71
N ASN A 71 -13.19 7.35 0.30
CA ASN A 71 -13.78 6.03 0.12
C ASN A 71 -15.16 6.11 -0.54
N ILE A 72 -16.01 7.06 -0.13
CA ILE A 72 -17.32 7.31 -0.76
C ILE A 72 -17.13 7.73 -2.22
N ALA A 73 -16.25 8.70 -2.49
CA ALA A 73 -15.99 9.16 -3.85
C ALA A 73 -15.44 8.03 -4.74
N GLY A 74 -14.51 7.21 -4.23
CA GLY A 74 -13.98 6.05 -4.92
C GLY A 74 -15.04 4.99 -5.19
N MET A 75 -15.90 4.69 -4.21
CA MET A 75 -17.03 3.76 -4.36
C MET A 75 -18.02 4.24 -5.43
N LEU A 76 -18.43 5.50 -5.37
CA LEU A 76 -19.34 6.08 -6.36
C LEU A 76 -18.73 6.09 -7.77
N PHE A 77 -17.44 6.41 -7.87
CA PHE A 77 -16.73 6.38 -9.14
C PHE A 77 -16.61 4.97 -9.72
N PHE A 78 -16.29 3.98 -8.87
CA PHE A 78 -16.23 2.58 -9.27
C PHE A 78 -17.59 2.06 -9.75
N LEU A 79 -18.66 2.36 -9.00
CA LEU A 79 -20.03 2.03 -9.39
C LEU A 79 -20.43 2.73 -10.69
N ALA A 80 -20.03 3.99 -10.89
CA ALA A 80 -20.27 4.71 -12.14
C ALA A 80 -19.59 4.03 -13.34
N ILE A 81 -18.30 3.65 -13.21
CA ILE A 81 -17.58 2.90 -14.25
C ILE A 81 -18.31 1.61 -14.62
N ILE A 82 -18.74 0.85 -13.61
CA ILE A 82 -19.40 -0.44 -13.83
C ILE A 82 -20.79 -0.25 -14.40
N LEU A 83 -21.63 0.60 -13.81
CA LEU A 83 -23.06 0.67 -14.15
C LEU A 83 -23.35 1.43 -15.45
N PHE A 84 -22.53 2.43 -15.80
CA PHE A 84 -22.75 3.21 -17.01
C PHE A 84 -22.18 2.56 -18.28
N GLY A 85 -21.64 1.34 -18.18
CA GLY A 85 -21.15 0.61 -19.35
C GLY A 85 -19.82 1.13 -19.90
N PHE A 86 -19.02 1.81 -19.07
CA PHE A 86 -17.71 2.33 -19.48
C PHE A 86 -16.76 1.20 -19.86
N LEU A 87 -16.72 0.09 -19.09
CA LEU A 87 -15.83 -1.04 -19.37
C LEU A 87 -16.16 -1.75 -20.69
N PRO A 88 -17.42 -2.12 -20.99
CA PRO A 88 -17.81 -2.62 -22.32
C PRO A 88 -17.47 -1.68 -23.47
N TRP A 89 -17.78 -0.39 -23.30
CA TRP A 89 -17.48 0.64 -24.31
C TRP A 89 -15.97 0.71 -24.59
N LEU A 90 -15.16 0.68 -23.54
CA LEU A 90 -13.71 0.69 -23.66
C LEU A 90 -13.19 -0.57 -24.34
N ALA A 91 -13.67 -1.75 -23.94
CA ALA A 91 -13.28 -3.02 -24.54
C ALA A 91 -13.60 -3.05 -26.04
N GLN A 92 -14.80 -2.59 -26.43
CA GLN A 92 -15.21 -2.51 -27.83
C GLN A 92 -14.35 -1.50 -28.63
N SER A 93 -14.00 -0.37 -28.02
CA SER A 93 -13.15 0.66 -28.65
C SER A 93 -11.72 0.19 -28.89
N LEU A 94 -11.24 -0.77 -28.10
CA LEU A 94 -9.89 -1.33 -28.19
C LEU A 94 -9.82 -2.64 -29.00
N LYS A 95 -10.95 -3.16 -29.49
CA LYS A 95 -11.05 -4.49 -30.12
C LYS A 95 -10.13 -4.69 -31.32
N GLU A 96 -9.95 -3.65 -32.13
CA GLU A 96 -9.12 -3.70 -33.35
C GLU A 96 -7.61 -3.56 -33.06
N MET A 97 -7.23 -3.29 -31.81
CA MET A 97 -5.82 -3.17 -31.42
C MET A 97 -5.18 -4.54 -31.18
N HIS A 98 -3.84 -4.59 -31.19
CA HIS A 98 -3.11 -5.78 -30.80
C HIS A 98 -3.49 -6.22 -29.37
N TYR A 99 -3.79 -7.51 -29.17
CA TYR A 99 -4.33 -8.09 -27.93
C TYR A 99 -3.65 -7.60 -26.65
N ILE A 100 -2.30 -7.60 -26.61
CA ILE A 100 -1.55 -7.16 -25.43
C ILE A 100 -1.74 -5.66 -25.20
N LEU A 101 -1.70 -4.84 -26.26
CA LEU A 101 -1.87 -3.40 -26.14
C LEU A 101 -3.29 -3.03 -25.70
N ALA A 102 -4.30 -3.71 -26.26
CA ALA A 102 -5.69 -3.57 -25.85
C ALA A 102 -5.86 -3.88 -24.35
N GLY A 103 -5.29 -4.99 -23.88
CA GLY A 103 -5.31 -5.36 -22.46
C GLY A 103 -4.61 -4.33 -21.56
N LEU A 104 -3.44 -3.84 -21.96
CA LEU A 104 -2.73 -2.79 -21.22
C LEU A 104 -3.54 -1.51 -21.11
N LEU A 105 -4.13 -1.03 -22.22
CA LEU A 105 -4.95 0.17 -22.22
C LEU A 105 -6.25 -0.01 -21.42
N PHE A 106 -6.86 -1.19 -21.49
CA PHE A 106 -8.06 -1.53 -20.73
C PHE A 106 -7.84 -1.39 -19.22
N PHE A 107 -6.66 -1.74 -18.70
CA PHE A 107 -6.31 -1.54 -17.29
C PHE A 107 -5.76 -0.14 -17.00
N ALA A 108 -4.95 0.42 -17.91
CA ALA A 108 -4.29 1.71 -17.70
C ALA A 108 -5.27 2.89 -17.68
N ILE A 109 -6.33 2.86 -18.50
CA ILE A 109 -7.29 3.97 -18.59
C ILE A 109 -8.12 4.12 -17.31
N PRO A 110 -8.87 3.11 -16.83
CA PRO A 110 -9.59 3.21 -15.56
C PRO A 110 -8.65 3.44 -14.36
N GLY A 111 -7.47 2.81 -14.37
CA GLY A 111 -6.44 3.02 -13.34
C GLY A 111 -5.93 4.45 -13.31
N GLY A 112 -5.70 5.05 -14.48
CA GLY A 112 -5.33 6.45 -14.64
C GLY A 112 -6.44 7.40 -14.17
N MET A 113 -7.70 7.15 -14.54
CA MET A 113 -8.84 7.95 -14.07
C MET A 113 -8.97 7.89 -12.53
N THR A 114 -8.83 6.69 -11.95
CA THR A 114 -8.85 6.49 -10.49
C THR A 114 -7.71 7.27 -9.81
N SER A 115 -6.51 7.24 -10.42
CA SER A 115 -5.35 8.00 -9.92
C SER A 115 -5.62 9.50 -9.94
N VAL A 116 -6.19 10.02 -11.03
CA VAL A 116 -6.55 11.45 -11.17
C VAL A 116 -7.60 11.87 -10.14
N ILE A 117 -8.64 11.06 -9.92
CA ILE A 117 -9.67 11.32 -8.90
C ILE A 117 -9.09 11.26 -7.48
N GLY A 118 -8.04 10.47 -7.26
CA GLY A 118 -7.32 10.41 -5.99
C GLY A 118 -6.44 11.64 -5.72
N LEU A 119 -6.04 12.42 -6.73
CA LEU A 119 -5.10 13.54 -6.56
C LEU A 119 -5.62 14.63 -5.61
N PRO A 120 -6.88 15.11 -5.70
CA PRO A 120 -7.40 16.09 -4.74
C PRO A 120 -7.38 15.60 -3.30
N PHE A 121 -7.69 14.31 -3.05
CA PHE A 121 -7.65 13.73 -1.70
C PHE A 121 -6.22 13.59 -1.19
N SER A 122 -5.28 13.19 -2.04
CA SER A 122 -3.84 13.17 -1.72
C SER A 122 -3.32 14.56 -1.36
N TYR A 123 -3.68 15.56 -2.17
CA TYR A 123 -3.34 16.96 -1.90
C TYR A 123 -3.92 17.43 -0.56
N TYR A 124 -5.22 17.21 -0.32
CA TYR A 124 -5.87 17.60 0.92
C TYR A 124 -5.23 16.92 2.15
N SER A 125 -4.94 15.63 2.05
CA SER A 125 -4.26 14.89 3.10
C SER A 125 -2.91 15.52 3.46
N ILE A 126 -2.06 15.81 2.46
CA ILE A 126 -0.70 16.30 2.69
C ILE A 126 -0.67 17.80 3.04
N PHE A 127 -1.28 18.65 2.21
CA PHE A 127 -1.14 20.10 2.30
C PHE A 127 -2.18 20.77 3.19
N VAL A 128 -3.20 20.05 3.66
CA VAL A 128 -4.20 20.58 4.61
C VAL A 128 -4.13 19.84 5.93
N ILE A 129 -4.28 18.51 5.95
CA ILE A 129 -4.29 17.75 7.20
C ILE A 129 -2.88 17.66 7.79
N GLU A 130 -1.92 17.06 7.10
CA GLU A 130 -0.56 16.90 7.63
C GLU A 130 0.11 18.27 7.89
N GLU A 131 -0.21 19.30 7.11
CA GLU A 131 0.23 20.68 7.37
C GLU A 131 -0.38 21.25 8.66
N LYS A 132 -1.71 21.10 8.88
CA LYS A 132 -2.40 21.54 10.10
C LYS A 132 -1.76 20.95 11.37
N TYR A 133 -1.29 19.71 11.30
CA TYR A 133 -0.64 19.01 12.42
C TYR A 133 0.89 19.09 12.38
N ARG A 134 1.46 19.90 11.48
CA ARG A 134 2.91 20.17 11.33
C ARG A 134 3.75 18.92 11.03
N PHE A 135 3.15 17.91 10.42
CA PHE A 135 3.85 16.72 9.93
C PHE A 135 4.36 16.90 8.51
N ASN A 136 3.71 17.73 7.69
CA ASN A 136 4.14 17.96 6.32
C ASN A 136 5.46 18.73 6.27
N THR A 137 6.40 18.22 5.48
CA THR A 137 7.63 18.92 5.08
C THR A 137 7.84 18.88 3.56
N THR A 138 6.87 18.32 2.82
CA THR A 138 6.90 18.15 1.38
C THR A 138 6.54 19.47 0.69
N SER A 139 7.33 19.86 -0.33
CA SER A 139 6.97 20.96 -1.24
C SER A 139 6.03 20.49 -2.35
N LEU A 140 5.22 21.40 -2.91
CA LEU A 140 4.35 21.07 -4.07
C LEU A 140 5.15 20.47 -5.24
N LYS A 141 6.35 21.01 -5.51
CA LYS A 141 7.26 20.48 -6.53
C LYS A 141 7.66 19.03 -6.24
N THR A 142 8.04 18.72 -5.00
CA THR A 142 8.39 17.36 -4.58
C THR A 142 7.20 16.42 -4.74
N TRP A 143 6.02 16.84 -4.30
CA TRP A 143 4.79 16.04 -4.44
C TRP A 143 4.46 15.73 -5.90
N VAL A 144 4.51 16.72 -6.80
CA VAL A 144 4.27 16.49 -8.24
C VAL A 144 5.31 15.54 -8.83
N LEU A 145 6.60 15.77 -8.55
CA LEU A 145 7.68 14.93 -9.06
C LEU A 145 7.58 13.49 -8.56
N ASP A 146 7.21 13.29 -7.29
CA ASP A 146 7.02 11.96 -6.73
C ASP A 146 5.82 11.24 -7.35
N ASN A 147 4.71 11.94 -7.63
CA ASN A 147 3.58 11.36 -8.36
C ASN A 147 3.97 10.96 -9.80
N ILE A 148 4.75 11.78 -10.51
CA ILE A 148 5.23 11.44 -11.86
C ILE A 148 6.16 10.23 -11.82
N LYS A 149 7.12 10.18 -10.88
CA LYS A 149 8.00 9.03 -10.71
C LYS A 149 7.22 7.75 -10.41
N ASN A 150 6.24 7.82 -9.50
CA ASN A 150 5.36 6.71 -9.16
C ASN A 150 4.58 6.22 -10.38
N LEU A 151 4.05 7.14 -11.20
CA LEU A 151 3.34 6.79 -12.43
C LEU A 151 4.26 6.06 -13.41
N ILE A 152 5.47 6.56 -13.65
CA ILE A 152 6.45 5.93 -14.55
C ILE A 152 6.82 4.53 -14.04
N ILE A 153 7.14 4.40 -12.75
CA ILE A 153 7.48 3.10 -12.14
C ILE A 153 6.30 2.13 -12.24
N THR A 154 5.08 2.60 -12.01
CA THR A 154 3.86 1.78 -12.14
C THR A 154 3.67 1.30 -13.57
N ILE A 155 3.78 2.19 -14.57
CA ILE A 155 3.66 1.82 -15.98
C ILE A 155 4.71 0.77 -16.36
N ILE A 156 5.96 0.95 -15.93
CA ILE A 156 7.03 -0.01 -16.24
C ILE A 156 6.76 -1.35 -15.56
N LEU A 157 6.53 -1.36 -14.25
CA LEU A 157 6.41 -2.60 -13.47
C LEU A 157 5.11 -3.34 -13.76
N VAL A 158 3.97 -2.66 -13.61
CA VAL A 158 2.65 -3.25 -13.83
C VAL A 158 2.42 -3.51 -15.31
N GLY A 159 2.85 -2.62 -16.20
CA GLY A 159 2.77 -2.83 -17.64
C GLY A 159 3.60 -4.03 -18.10
N THR A 160 4.81 -4.23 -17.57
CA THR A 160 5.61 -5.43 -17.85
C THR A 160 4.92 -6.69 -17.34
N LEU A 161 4.45 -6.68 -16.08
CA LEU A 161 3.76 -7.83 -15.49
C LEU A 161 2.50 -8.20 -16.28
N LEU A 162 1.66 -7.22 -16.62
CA LEU A 162 0.44 -7.42 -17.41
C LEU A 162 0.77 -7.90 -18.83
N SER A 163 1.82 -7.37 -19.45
CA SER A 163 2.25 -7.84 -20.78
C SER A 163 2.63 -9.32 -20.76
N LEU A 164 3.41 -9.74 -19.76
CA LEU A 164 3.78 -11.14 -19.55
C LEU A 164 2.55 -12.01 -19.25
N PHE A 165 1.63 -11.50 -18.44
CA PHE A 165 0.37 -12.16 -18.14
C PHE A 165 -0.44 -12.43 -19.42
N PHE A 166 -0.71 -11.41 -20.23
CA PHE A 166 -1.46 -11.57 -21.48
C PHE A 166 -0.74 -12.47 -22.49
N LEU A 167 0.59 -12.41 -22.53
CA LEU A 167 1.39 -13.31 -23.35
C LEU A 167 1.18 -14.78 -22.92
N ILE A 168 1.24 -15.08 -21.62
CA ILE A 168 0.99 -16.42 -21.09
C ILE A 168 -0.41 -16.91 -21.42
N VAL A 169 -1.42 -16.07 -21.18
CA VAL A 169 -2.82 -16.42 -21.48
C VAL A 169 -2.97 -16.82 -22.94
N LYS A 170 -2.29 -16.13 -23.85
CA LYS A 170 -2.31 -16.46 -25.29
C LYS A 170 -1.57 -17.75 -25.62
N LEU A 171 -0.48 -18.09 -24.91
CA LEU A 171 0.40 -19.20 -25.25
C LEU A 171 0.06 -20.54 -24.59
N THR A 172 -0.59 -20.54 -23.43
CA THR A 172 -0.62 -21.71 -22.53
C THR A 172 -2.01 -22.36 -22.34
N GLY A 173 -3.05 -21.83 -23.00
CA GLY A 173 -4.39 -22.42 -22.99
C GLY A 173 -4.92 -22.63 -21.57
N ASN A 174 -5.50 -23.81 -21.29
CA ASN A 174 -6.19 -24.10 -20.03
C ASN A 174 -5.31 -24.04 -18.75
N LEU A 175 -3.98 -24.09 -18.88
CA LEU A 175 -3.05 -24.01 -17.75
C LEU A 175 -2.53 -22.58 -17.49
N TRP A 176 -3.06 -21.56 -18.19
CA TRP A 176 -2.58 -20.18 -18.07
C TRP A 176 -2.51 -19.66 -16.64
N TRP A 177 -3.46 -20.05 -15.79
CA TRP A 177 -3.56 -19.57 -14.42
C TRP A 177 -2.39 -20.06 -13.55
N LEU A 178 -1.88 -21.26 -13.81
CA LEU A 178 -0.75 -21.81 -13.08
C LEU A 178 0.55 -21.12 -13.49
N TYR A 179 0.75 -20.88 -14.79
CA TYR A 179 1.91 -20.13 -15.29
C TYR A 179 1.85 -18.65 -14.88
N ALA A 180 0.67 -18.03 -14.92
CA ALA A 180 0.45 -16.67 -14.46
C ALA A 180 0.73 -16.53 -12.96
N TRP A 181 0.29 -17.51 -12.15
CA TRP A 181 0.63 -17.59 -10.74
C TRP A 181 2.15 -17.71 -10.52
N ALA A 182 2.84 -18.59 -11.27
CA ALA A 182 4.28 -18.74 -11.16
C ALA A 182 5.04 -17.43 -11.50
N ILE A 183 4.61 -16.71 -12.54
CA ILE A 183 5.14 -15.38 -12.86
C ILE A 183 4.82 -14.39 -11.75
N PHE A 184 3.60 -14.38 -11.21
CA PHE A 184 3.22 -13.49 -10.13
C PHE A 184 4.09 -13.69 -8.89
N ILE A 185 4.38 -14.94 -8.50
CA ILE A 185 5.29 -15.25 -7.39
C ILE A 185 6.73 -14.83 -7.72
N GLY A 186 7.22 -15.14 -8.92
CA GLY A 186 8.54 -14.71 -9.36
C GLY A 186 8.70 -13.18 -9.33
N PHE A 187 7.68 -12.46 -9.79
CA PHE A 187 7.62 -11.00 -9.75
C PHE A 187 7.55 -10.47 -8.32
N GLN A 188 6.74 -11.07 -7.45
CA GLN A 188 6.67 -10.69 -6.04
C GLN A 188 8.03 -10.82 -5.35
N LEU A 189 8.72 -11.95 -5.54
CA LEU A 189 10.08 -12.17 -5.04
C LEU A 189 11.05 -11.14 -5.61
N LEU A 190 10.97 -10.86 -6.90
CA LEU A 190 11.78 -9.82 -7.55
C LEU A 190 11.56 -8.44 -6.90
N ILE A 191 10.31 -8.05 -6.65
CA ILE A 191 9.98 -6.78 -6.00
C ILE A 191 10.54 -6.70 -4.58
N THR A 192 10.56 -7.80 -3.81
CA THR A 192 11.18 -7.76 -2.46
C THR A 192 12.66 -7.38 -2.49
N VAL A 193 13.35 -7.64 -3.60
CA VAL A 193 14.75 -7.26 -3.82
C VAL A 193 14.86 -5.90 -4.48
N LEU A 194 14.09 -5.63 -5.54
CA LEU A 194 14.15 -4.39 -6.31
C LEU A 194 13.66 -3.18 -5.52
N TYR A 195 12.63 -3.34 -4.68
CA TYR A 195 12.06 -2.22 -3.95
C TYR A 195 13.09 -1.46 -3.11
N PRO A 196 13.80 -2.11 -2.17
CA PRO A 196 14.79 -1.40 -1.35
C PRO A 196 16.08 -1.02 -2.08
N THR A 197 16.43 -1.72 -3.16
CA THR A 197 17.73 -1.53 -3.83
C THR A 197 17.67 -0.54 -4.99
N LEU A 198 16.53 -0.43 -5.67
CA LEU A 198 16.36 0.39 -6.86
C LEU A 198 15.21 1.39 -6.71
N ILE A 199 14.05 0.95 -6.21
CA ILE A 199 12.85 1.80 -6.19
C ILE A 199 12.96 2.86 -5.09
N ALA A 200 13.17 2.46 -3.83
CA ALA A 200 13.24 3.39 -2.71
C ALA A 200 14.35 4.45 -2.89
N PRO A 201 15.55 4.13 -3.42
CA PRO A 201 16.58 5.13 -3.72
C PRO A 201 16.22 6.18 -4.77
N ILE A 202 15.20 5.96 -5.62
CA ILE A 202 14.69 6.98 -6.57
C ILE A 202 13.98 8.13 -5.83
N PHE A 203 13.45 7.83 -4.63
CA PHE A 203 12.71 8.78 -3.80
C PHE A 203 13.56 9.37 -2.69
N ASN A 204 14.35 8.54 -2.01
CA ASN A 204 15.08 8.92 -0.80
C ASN A 204 16.57 8.62 -0.94
N LYS A 205 17.39 9.44 -0.28
CA LYS A 205 18.81 9.21 -0.13
C LYS A 205 19.05 8.30 1.08
N PHE A 206 19.89 7.30 0.87
CA PHE A 206 20.33 6.39 1.92
C PHE A 206 21.82 6.65 2.18
N THR A 207 22.18 6.98 3.41
CA THR A 207 23.57 7.16 3.84
C THR A 207 23.87 6.25 5.02
N PRO A 208 25.12 5.80 5.22
CA PRO A 208 25.50 5.16 6.48
C PRO A 208 25.17 6.07 7.66
N ILE A 209 24.81 5.49 8.80
CA ILE A 209 24.54 6.27 10.01
C ILE A 209 25.82 7.01 10.46
N GLU A 210 25.65 8.28 10.83
CA GLU A 210 26.77 9.14 11.25
C GLU A 210 27.24 8.80 12.67
N ASP A 211 26.29 8.55 13.59
CA ASP A 211 26.60 8.17 14.97
C ASP A 211 27.16 6.75 15.05
N LYS A 212 28.47 6.66 15.27
CA LYS A 212 29.19 5.39 15.45
C LYS A 212 28.86 4.67 16.74
N GLY A 213 28.50 5.38 17.80
CA GLY A 213 28.06 4.77 19.06
C GLY A 213 26.72 4.05 18.88
N LEU A 214 25.77 4.68 18.20
CA LEU A 214 24.49 4.07 17.84
C LEU A 214 24.69 2.89 16.87
N GLU A 215 25.54 3.03 15.85
CA GLU A 215 25.87 1.94 14.92
C GLU A 215 26.36 0.69 15.66
N LEU A 216 27.32 0.86 16.58
CA LEU A 216 27.89 -0.24 17.37
C LEU A 216 26.83 -0.89 18.27
N ALA A 217 25.97 -0.08 18.90
CA ALA A 217 24.89 -0.59 19.76
C ALA A 217 23.89 -1.45 18.97
N ILE A 218 23.51 -1.00 17.78
CA ILE A 218 22.61 -1.71 16.88
C ILE A 218 23.24 -3.03 16.42
N ARG A 219 24.52 -3.01 16.05
CA ARG A 219 25.26 -4.21 15.65
C ARG A 219 25.35 -5.23 16.80
N GLY A 220 25.64 -4.77 18.02
CA GLY A 220 25.65 -5.64 19.20
C GLY A 220 24.27 -6.23 19.49
N LEU A 221 23.19 -5.46 19.35
CA LEU A 221 21.82 -5.97 19.49
C LEU A 221 21.50 -7.04 18.43
N ALA A 222 21.91 -6.81 17.18
CA ALA A 222 21.73 -7.76 16.09
C ALA A 222 22.47 -9.08 16.33
N GLU A 223 23.73 -8.99 16.79
CA GLU A 223 24.56 -10.14 17.12
C GLU A 223 23.95 -10.99 18.24
N ARG A 224 23.55 -10.36 19.36
CA ARG A 224 22.84 -11.05 20.46
C ARG A 224 21.54 -11.71 20.00
N SER A 225 20.91 -11.14 18.98
CA SER A 225 19.65 -11.64 18.42
C SER A 225 19.87 -12.74 17.36
N GLY A 226 21.11 -13.01 16.96
CA GLY A 226 21.45 -13.97 15.91
C GLY A 226 21.11 -13.46 14.50
N VAL A 227 21.03 -12.15 14.30
CA VAL A 227 20.68 -11.50 13.04
C VAL A 227 21.94 -10.94 12.38
N SER A 228 22.28 -11.43 11.19
CA SER A 228 23.39 -10.89 10.40
C SER A 228 22.97 -9.58 9.71
N VAL A 229 23.69 -8.49 10.00
CA VAL A 229 23.45 -7.16 9.44
C VAL A 229 24.67 -6.72 8.64
N THR A 230 24.48 -6.41 7.36
CA THR A 230 25.55 -5.94 6.47
C THR A 230 25.81 -4.44 6.62
N GLY A 231 24.80 -3.65 7.00
CA GLY A 231 24.98 -2.23 7.25
C GLY A 231 23.77 -1.57 7.92
N VAL A 232 24.04 -0.44 8.57
CA VAL A 232 23.05 0.43 9.19
C VAL A 232 23.07 1.76 8.45
N PHE A 233 21.91 2.15 7.93
CA PHE A 233 21.71 3.32 7.09
C PHE A 233 20.65 4.23 7.70
N GLN A 234 20.79 5.53 7.47
CA GLN A 234 19.76 6.52 7.66
C GLN A 234 19.14 6.93 6.31
N MET A 235 17.84 7.19 6.30
CA MET A 235 17.07 7.66 5.15
C MET A 235 16.56 9.08 5.42
N ASP A 236 16.64 9.97 4.42
CA ASP A 236 16.17 11.37 4.48
C ASP A 236 14.62 11.51 4.44
N ALA A 237 13.92 10.76 5.28
CA ALA A 237 12.46 10.74 5.37
C ALA A 237 11.88 12.11 5.78
N GLY A 238 12.63 12.88 6.57
CA GLY A 238 12.32 14.23 7.02
C GLY A 238 12.07 15.21 5.88
N LYS A 239 12.51 14.92 4.66
CA LYS A 239 12.20 15.69 3.45
C LYS A 239 10.71 15.64 3.06
N ARG A 240 9.99 14.60 3.50
CA ARG A 240 8.59 14.39 3.15
C ARG A 240 7.64 14.51 4.34
N SER A 241 8.06 14.02 5.49
CA SER A 241 7.25 14.09 6.69
C SER A 241 8.09 14.04 7.97
N ARG A 242 7.53 14.54 9.07
CA ARG A 242 8.08 14.37 10.44
C ARG A 242 7.71 13.04 11.10
N HIS A 243 7.06 12.12 10.39
CA HIS A 243 6.81 10.76 10.91
C HIS A 243 8.12 9.99 11.08
N SER A 244 8.20 9.18 12.14
CA SER A 244 9.38 8.38 12.49
C SER A 244 9.13 6.91 12.17
N ASN A 245 10.14 6.21 11.64
CA ASN A 245 10.06 4.78 11.38
C ASN A 245 11.47 4.15 11.31
N ALA A 246 11.54 2.82 11.43
CA ALA A 246 12.71 2.02 11.14
C ALA A 246 12.26 0.69 10.51
N TYR A 247 13.06 0.15 9.61
CA TYR A 247 12.74 -1.13 8.98
C TYR A 247 14.00 -1.89 8.58
N PHE A 248 13.81 -3.21 8.42
CA PHE A 248 14.83 -4.11 7.90
C PHE A 248 14.58 -4.37 6.42
N THR A 249 15.65 -4.54 5.67
CA THR A 249 15.57 -4.87 4.26
C THR A 249 16.66 -5.84 3.82
N GLY A 250 16.46 -6.50 2.68
CA GLY A 250 17.36 -7.53 2.15
C GLY A 250 16.93 -8.95 2.51
N MET A 251 17.44 -9.92 1.75
CA MET A 251 17.09 -11.33 1.85
C MET A 251 18.29 -12.18 2.31
N GLY A 252 18.02 -13.23 3.08
CA GLY A 252 19.05 -14.16 3.55
C GLY A 252 20.00 -13.54 4.58
N LYS A 253 21.31 -13.68 4.33
CA LYS A 253 22.38 -13.21 5.24
C LYS A 253 22.70 -11.71 5.08
N SER A 254 22.25 -11.09 4.00
CA SER A 254 22.59 -9.70 3.66
C SER A 254 21.45 -8.74 4.00
N LYS A 255 21.17 -8.57 5.30
CA LYS A 255 20.14 -7.64 5.78
C LYS A 255 20.72 -6.28 6.09
N ARG A 256 20.03 -5.21 5.69
CA ARG A 256 20.34 -3.82 6.04
C ARG A 256 19.29 -3.29 7.01
N ILE A 257 19.73 -2.43 7.92
CA ILE A 257 18.84 -1.68 8.82
C ILE A 257 18.73 -0.27 8.25
N VAL A 258 17.50 0.21 8.10
CA VAL A 258 17.23 1.60 7.69
C VAL A 258 16.47 2.29 8.81
N LEU A 259 17.02 3.39 9.29
CA LEU A 259 16.36 4.29 10.23
C LEU A 259 15.95 5.57 9.51
N TYR A 260 14.80 6.13 9.85
CA TYR A 260 14.45 7.48 9.41
C TYR A 260 15.31 8.48 10.19
N ASP A 261 15.79 9.52 9.51
CA ASP A 261 16.44 10.68 10.14
C ASP A 261 15.57 11.29 11.26
N THR A 262 14.26 11.38 11.04
CA THR A 262 13.28 11.85 12.03
C THR A 262 13.25 10.99 13.29
N LEU A 263 13.42 9.67 13.19
CA LEU A 263 13.48 8.76 14.34
C LEU A 263 14.74 9.05 15.17
N ILE A 264 15.89 9.17 14.50
CA ILE A 264 17.19 9.46 15.14
C ILE A 264 17.15 10.82 15.86
N LEU A 265 16.47 11.81 15.29
CA LEU A 265 16.37 13.15 15.88
C LEU A 265 15.37 13.25 17.04
N SER A 266 14.38 12.36 17.11
CA SER A 266 13.24 12.49 18.05
C SER A 266 13.28 11.53 19.25
N HIS A 267 14.14 10.51 19.21
CA HIS A 267 14.21 9.47 20.24
C HIS A 267 15.64 9.31 20.74
N ASP A 268 15.77 8.89 21.99
CA ASP A 268 17.07 8.55 22.52
C ASP A 268 17.57 7.19 22.01
N ARG A 269 18.82 6.88 22.30
CA ARG A 269 19.45 5.64 21.85
C ARG A 269 18.74 4.39 22.38
N ASP A 270 18.27 4.39 23.62
CA ASP A 270 17.68 3.21 24.23
C ASP A 270 16.28 2.94 23.67
N GLU A 271 15.51 3.99 23.40
CA GLU A 271 14.23 3.95 22.69
C GLU A 271 14.41 3.40 21.26
N ILE A 272 15.41 3.87 20.51
CA ILE A 272 15.73 3.36 19.17
C ILE A 272 16.08 1.87 19.23
N LEU A 273 16.89 1.45 20.21
CA LEU A 273 17.26 0.05 20.39
C LEU A 273 16.05 -0.81 20.78
N ALA A 274 15.11 -0.30 21.56
CA ALA A 274 13.88 -1.00 21.90
C ALA A 274 13.00 -1.22 20.66
N VAL A 275 12.84 -0.20 19.81
CA VAL A 275 12.12 -0.32 18.52
C VAL A 275 12.82 -1.36 17.63
N LEU A 276 14.15 -1.30 17.50
CA LEU A 276 14.88 -2.27 16.70
C LEU A 276 14.83 -3.70 17.28
N ALA A 277 14.75 -3.85 18.60
CA ALA A 277 14.57 -5.15 19.23
C ALA A 277 13.20 -5.77 18.86
N HIS A 278 12.15 -4.95 18.80
CA HIS A 278 10.82 -5.38 18.31
C HIS A 278 10.91 -5.88 16.86
N GLU A 279 11.51 -5.08 15.98
CA GLU A 279 11.67 -5.42 14.56
C GLU A 279 12.55 -6.66 14.33
N MET A 280 13.63 -6.82 15.12
CA MET A 280 14.44 -8.05 15.10
C MET A 280 13.65 -9.27 15.58
N GLY A 281 12.69 -9.07 16.49
CA GLY A 281 11.74 -10.10 16.91
C GLY A 281 10.96 -10.68 15.74
N HIS A 282 10.46 -9.82 14.83
CA HIS A 282 9.77 -10.26 13.61
C HIS A 282 10.66 -11.09 12.69
N LEU A 283 11.93 -10.72 12.55
CA LEU A 283 12.91 -11.49 11.78
C LEU A 283 13.20 -12.85 12.42
N LYS A 284 13.45 -12.86 13.73
CA LYS A 284 13.78 -14.09 14.48
C LYS A 284 12.64 -15.09 14.48
N LYS A 285 11.39 -14.62 14.57
CA LYS A 285 10.19 -15.47 14.50
C LYS A 285 9.79 -15.83 13.06
N GLY A 286 10.50 -15.31 12.06
CA GLY A 286 10.28 -15.62 10.65
C GLY A 286 8.93 -15.14 10.12
N HIS A 287 8.40 -14.02 10.65
CA HIS A 287 7.08 -13.51 10.27
C HIS A 287 6.99 -13.21 8.77
N ILE A 288 8.02 -12.61 8.18
CA ILE A 288 8.08 -12.32 6.74
C ILE A 288 8.01 -13.62 5.92
N LYS A 289 8.75 -14.67 6.32
CA LYS A 289 8.71 -15.97 5.63
C LYS A 289 7.33 -16.60 5.73
N ARG A 290 6.69 -16.58 6.90
CA ARG A 290 5.33 -17.10 7.10
C ARG A 290 4.33 -16.34 6.23
N GLN A 291 4.38 -15.01 6.24
CA GLN A 291 3.53 -14.16 5.42
C GLN A 291 3.72 -14.45 3.93
N LEU A 292 4.96 -14.59 3.45
CA LEU A 292 5.27 -14.91 2.05
C LEU A 292 4.72 -16.28 1.63
N ILE A 293 4.83 -17.30 2.49
CA ILE A 293 4.24 -18.62 2.25
C ILE A 293 2.71 -18.52 2.21
N SER A 294 2.10 -17.83 3.17
CA SER A 294 0.65 -17.64 3.22
C SER A 294 0.13 -16.93 1.97
N ILE A 295 0.79 -15.85 1.52
CA ILE A 295 0.42 -15.13 0.29
C ILE A 295 0.61 -16.02 -0.94
N THR A 296 1.69 -16.79 -1.00
CA THR A 296 1.95 -17.72 -2.11
C THR A 296 0.85 -18.78 -2.24
N LEU A 297 0.43 -19.39 -1.12
CA LEU A 297 -0.61 -20.41 -1.11
C LEU A 297 -2.00 -19.82 -1.38
N LEU A 298 -2.31 -18.68 -0.76
CA LEU A 298 -3.60 -18.03 -0.93
C LEU A 298 -3.79 -17.50 -2.36
N SER A 299 -2.74 -16.92 -2.95
CA SER A 299 -2.78 -16.50 -4.36
C SER A 299 -2.99 -17.66 -5.32
N LEU A 300 -2.42 -18.85 -5.04
CA LEU A 300 -2.68 -20.04 -5.88
C LEU A 300 -4.16 -20.39 -5.91
N VAL A 301 -4.82 -20.37 -4.74
CA VAL A 301 -6.26 -20.60 -4.62
C VAL A 301 -7.04 -19.52 -5.39
N PHE A 302 -6.67 -18.26 -5.28
CA PHE A 302 -7.32 -17.18 -6.03
C PHE A 302 -7.14 -17.30 -7.54
N PHE A 303 -5.96 -17.65 -8.04
CA PHE A 303 -5.73 -17.89 -9.47
C PHE A 303 -6.57 -19.06 -9.98
N TYR A 304 -6.70 -20.12 -9.20
CA TYR A 304 -7.57 -21.25 -9.53
C TYR A 304 -9.05 -20.85 -9.57
N ILE A 305 -9.54 -20.14 -8.55
CA ILE A 305 -10.92 -19.63 -8.52
C ILE A 305 -11.16 -18.67 -9.69
N ALA A 306 -10.19 -17.80 -10.01
CA ALA A 306 -10.30 -16.88 -11.14
C ALA A 306 -10.39 -17.64 -12.48
N ALA A 307 -9.57 -18.68 -12.68
CA ALA A 307 -9.68 -19.54 -13.86
C ALA A 307 -11.07 -20.16 -13.99
N TRP A 308 -11.59 -20.71 -12.90
CA TRP A 308 -12.92 -21.32 -12.88
C TRP A 308 -14.04 -20.30 -13.11
N MET A 309 -13.95 -19.11 -12.51
CA MET A 309 -14.94 -18.05 -12.70
C MET A 309 -14.91 -17.44 -14.10
N LEU A 310 -13.76 -17.42 -14.77
CA LEU A 310 -13.65 -16.92 -16.15
C LEU A 310 -14.27 -17.88 -17.18
N GLU A 311 -14.60 -19.11 -16.81
CA GLU A 311 -15.39 -20.02 -17.65
C GLU A 311 -16.90 -19.73 -17.57
N TRP A 312 -17.35 -18.95 -16.58
CA TRP A 312 -18.76 -18.65 -16.38
C TRP A 312 -19.22 -17.51 -17.27
N GLU A 313 -19.97 -17.83 -18.34
CA GLU A 313 -20.54 -16.84 -19.27
C GLU A 313 -21.34 -15.73 -18.57
N ILE A 314 -21.98 -16.05 -17.44
CA ILE A 314 -22.78 -15.07 -16.69
C ILE A 314 -21.92 -13.91 -16.20
N MET A 315 -20.63 -14.10 -15.94
CA MET A 315 -19.71 -13.01 -15.57
C MET A 315 -19.70 -11.94 -16.65
N TYR A 316 -19.39 -12.33 -17.89
CA TYR A 316 -19.31 -11.41 -19.02
C TYR A 316 -20.67 -10.76 -19.32
N LYS A 317 -21.75 -11.54 -19.39
CA LYS A 317 -23.10 -11.01 -19.64
C LYS A 317 -23.57 -10.01 -18.58
N SER A 318 -23.09 -10.15 -17.33
CA SER A 318 -23.46 -9.26 -16.22
C SER A 318 -22.80 -7.90 -16.30
N PHE A 319 -21.57 -7.82 -16.83
CA PHE A 319 -20.81 -6.57 -16.88
C PHE A 319 -20.83 -5.92 -18.27
N GLY A 320 -21.45 -6.58 -19.26
CA GLY A 320 -21.55 -6.14 -20.65
C GLY A 320 -20.29 -6.46 -21.46
#